data_AF-A0A838NGY9-F1
#
_entry.id   AF-A0A838NGY9-F1
#
_cell.length_a   1.000
_cell.length_b   1.000
_cell.length_c   1.000
_cell.angle_alpha   90.00
_cell.angle_beta   90.00
_cell.angle_gamma   90.00
#
_symmetry.space_group_name_H-M   'P 1'
#
loop_
_entity.id
_entity.type
_entity.pdbx_description
1 polymer ?
#
loop_
_entity_poly.entity_id
_entity_poly.type
_entity_poly.pdbx_seq_one_letter_code
_entity_poly.pdbx_strand_id
1 'polypeptide(L)'
;MFAACGDEDGGPADPPPSDAVILDLSSDSGVLNYAYALEQLEAAFYAQVAQAFYPGITAEEQQVLTDIRDHEVIHRDFLAGVLGSARIPDLGVDFARGSVDFGSRFSVLSTAKIFEDGGVAAYNGAGRLLQDVNNLLLAGKIVSVEARH
;
A
#
# COMPACT_ATOMS: atom_id res chain seq x y z
N MET A 1 -8.31 8.24 -6.55
CA MET A 1 -9.08 7.20 -7.27
C MET A 1 -8.12 6.59 -8.28
N PHE A 2 -7.68 5.35 -8.07
CA PHE A 2 -6.81 4.65 -9.02
C PHE A 2 -7.66 4.15 -10.17
N ALA A 3 -7.37 4.60 -11.39
CA ALA A 3 -7.99 4.08 -12.60
C ALA A 3 -6.99 3.14 -13.28
N ALA A 4 -7.32 1.85 -13.30
CA ALA A 4 -6.53 0.81 -13.93
C ALA A 4 -7.38 0.14 -15.02
N CYS A 5 -7.62 0.84 -16.13
CA CYS A 5 -8.17 0.27 -17.36
C CYS A 5 -7.93 1.29 -18.48
N GLY A 6 -7.01 0.99 -19.39
CA GLY A 6 -6.89 1.68 -20.66
C GLY A 6 -6.92 0.62 -21.75
N ASP A 7 -8.12 0.23 -22.19
CA ASP A 7 -8.31 -0.55 -23.41
C ASP A 7 -9.41 0.09 -24.27
N GLU A 8 -8.98 0.79 -25.31
CA GLU A 8 -9.38 0.71 -26.73
C GLU A 8 -10.88 0.50 -27.13
N ASP A 9 -11.88 0.91 -26.35
CA ASP A 9 -13.27 1.04 -26.83
C ASP A 9 -13.64 2.51 -27.08
N GLY A 10 -13.85 2.84 -28.36
CA GLY A 10 -14.03 4.20 -28.91
C GLY A 10 -15.32 4.95 -28.53
N GLY A 11 -15.62 5.04 -27.24
CA GLY A 11 -16.47 6.09 -26.66
C GLY A 11 -15.61 7.19 -26.05
N PRO A 12 -16.11 8.43 -25.89
CA PRO A 12 -15.38 9.45 -25.14
C PRO A 12 -15.30 8.96 -23.69
N ALA A 13 -14.15 8.38 -23.31
CA ALA A 13 -13.81 8.18 -21.91
C ALA A 13 -13.90 9.55 -21.25
N ASP A 14 -14.68 9.65 -20.17
CA ASP A 14 -14.67 10.86 -19.35
C ASP A 14 -13.21 11.17 -19.00
N PRO A 15 -12.75 12.42 -19.20
CA PRO A 15 -11.38 12.75 -18.89
C PRO A 15 -11.13 12.39 -17.43
N PRO A 16 -10.06 11.65 -17.11
CA PRO A 16 -9.74 11.36 -15.73
C PRO A 16 -9.68 12.69 -14.96
N PRO A 17 -10.13 12.74 -13.69
CA PRO A 17 -10.02 13.95 -12.90
C PRO A 17 -8.58 14.46 -12.98
N SER A 18 -8.39 15.77 -13.09
CA SER A 18 -7.10 16.41 -13.43
C SER A 18 -5.92 16.05 -12.53
N ASP A 19 -6.18 15.38 -11.40
CA ASP A 19 -5.21 14.90 -10.41
C ASP A 19 -5.10 13.36 -10.34
N ALA A 20 -5.67 12.64 -11.31
CA ALA A 20 -5.64 11.18 -11.34
C ALA A 20 -4.25 10.67 -11.72
N VAL A 21 -3.69 9.85 -10.83
CA VAL A 21 -2.49 9.07 -11.11
C VAL A 21 -2.87 7.85 -11.95
N ILE A 22 -2.33 7.75 -13.16
CA ILE A 22 -2.46 6.58 -14.02
C ILE A 22 -1.30 5.62 -13.73
N LEU A 23 -1.64 4.37 -13.43
CA LEU A 23 -0.67 3.30 -13.19
C LEU A 23 -0.63 2.37 -14.41
N ASP A 24 0.43 2.45 -15.20
CA ASP A 24 0.63 1.57 -16.35
C ASP A 24 1.27 0.24 -15.90
N LEU A 25 0.42 -0.75 -15.60
CA LEU A 25 0.84 -2.08 -15.15
C LEU A 25 1.54 -2.91 -16.22
N SER A 26 1.68 -2.42 -17.46
CA SER A 26 2.53 -3.05 -18.48
C SER A 26 4.03 -2.72 -18.28
N SER A 27 4.33 -1.75 -17.42
CA SER A 27 5.68 -1.33 -17.06
C SER A 27 6.02 -1.71 -15.62
N ASP A 28 7.29 -2.07 -15.36
CA ASP A 28 7.78 -2.31 -14.00
C ASP A 28 7.55 -1.11 -13.07
N SER A 29 7.76 0.11 -13.56
CA SER A 29 7.51 1.33 -12.79
C SER A 29 6.05 1.48 -12.41
N GLY A 30 5.10 1.09 -13.26
CA GLY A 30 3.67 1.15 -12.92
C GLY A 30 3.28 0.09 -11.91
N VAL A 31 3.82 -1.14 -12.03
CA VAL A 31 3.63 -2.20 -11.03
C VAL A 31 4.23 -1.80 -9.67
N LEU A 32 5.45 -1.25 -9.66
CA LEU A 32 6.09 -0.77 -8.43
C LEU A 32 5.39 0.46 -7.85
N ASN A 33 4.82 1.34 -8.67
CA ASN A 33 4.00 2.46 -8.17
C ASN A 33 2.65 1.99 -7.61
N TYR A 34 2.09 0.91 -8.14
CA TYR A 34 0.91 0.27 -7.53
C TYR A 34 1.24 -0.28 -6.13
N ALA A 35 2.36 -0.99 -5.98
CA ALA A 35 2.85 -1.40 -4.66
C ALA A 35 3.13 -0.19 -3.76
N TYR A 36 3.84 0.82 -4.25
CA TYR A 36 4.15 2.04 -3.49
C TYR A 36 2.90 2.78 -3.00
N ALA A 37 1.81 2.77 -3.77
CA ALA A 37 0.55 3.33 -3.34
C ALA A 37 -0.05 2.59 -2.12
N LEU A 38 0.07 1.26 -2.09
CA LEU A 38 -0.40 0.43 -0.97
C LEU A 38 0.47 0.65 0.26
N GLU A 39 1.79 0.62 0.12
CA GLU A 39 2.71 0.88 1.23
C GLU A 39 2.49 2.26 1.88
N GLN A 40 2.14 3.27 1.07
CA GLN A 40 1.78 4.58 1.61
C GLN A 40 0.48 4.55 2.42
N LEU A 41 -0.52 3.80 1.96
CA LEU A 41 -1.79 3.63 2.67
C LEU A 41 -1.59 2.91 4.00
N GLU A 42 -0.78 1.86 4.02
CA GLU A 42 -0.50 1.02 5.18
C GLU A 42 0.36 1.77 6.20
N ALA A 43 1.44 2.42 5.75
CA ALA A 43 2.24 3.29 6.60
C ALA A 43 1.39 4.41 7.24
N ALA A 44 0.44 5.00 6.49
CA ALA A 44 -0.47 6.00 7.03
C ALA A 44 -1.44 5.40 8.07
N PHE A 45 -1.97 4.21 7.81
CA PHE A 45 -2.85 3.50 8.74
C PHE A 45 -2.15 3.19 10.05
N TYR A 46 -0.99 2.56 10.01
CA TYR A 46 -0.25 2.23 11.23
C TYR A 46 0.28 3.45 11.96
N ALA A 47 0.61 4.53 11.25
CA ALA A 47 0.88 5.82 11.89
C ALA A 47 -0.33 6.33 12.67
N GLN A 48 -1.56 6.18 12.13
CA GLN A 48 -2.78 6.57 12.82
C GLN A 48 -3.07 5.68 14.04
N VAL A 49 -2.82 4.37 13.95
CA VAL A 49 -2.91 3.44 15.08
C VAL A 49 -1.92 3.82 16.19
N ALA A 50 -0.67 4.11 15.82
CA ALA A 50 0.39 4.42 16.78
C ALA A 50 0.25 5.81 17.45
N GLN A 51 -0.49 6.74 16.85
CA GLN A 51 -0.80 8.03 17.49
C GLN A 51 -1.61 7.86 18.78
N ALA A 52 -2.57 6.92 18.78
CA ALA A 52 -3.40 6.61 19.93
C ALA A 52 -3.91 5.17 19.82
N PHE A 53 -3.22 4.25 20.48
CA PHE A 53 -3.65 2.85 20.53
C PHE A 53 -5.03 2.71 21.19
N TYR A 54 -5.78 1.69 20.76
CA TYR A 54 -7.11 1.40 21.29
C TYR A 54 -7.07 1.06 22.79
N PRO A 55 -8.16 1.32 23.54
CA PRO A 55 -8.24 0.96 24.95
C PRO A 55 -8.07 -0.55 25.18
N GLY A 56 -7.27 -0.90 26.20
CA GLY A 56 -7.04 -2.29 26.57
C GLY A 56 -6.02 -3.03 25.70
N ILE A 57 -5.29 -2.33 24.83
CA ILE A 57 -4.15 -2.90 24.10
C ILE A 57 -3.13 -3.52 25.07
N THR A 58 -2.60 -4.67 24.70
CA THR A 58 -1.51 -5.32 25.44
C THR A 58 -0.14 -4.77 25.03
N ALA A 59 0.89 -4.95 25.87
CA ALA A 59 2.25 -4.56 25.52
C ALA A 59 2.76 -5.28 24.26
N GLU A 60 2.34 -6.53 24.06
CA GLU A 60 2.73 -7.33 22.89
C GLU A 60 2.04 -6.86 21.61
N GLU A 61 0.74 -6.54 21.66
CA GLU A 61 0.05 -5.92 20.52
C GLU A 61 0.62 -4.55 20.18
N GLN A 62 0.96 -3.75 21.19
CA GLN A 62 1.61 -2.47 20.99
C GLN A 62 2.96 -2.63 20.29
N GLN A 63 3.76 -3.61 20.71
CA GLN A 63 5.03 -3.91 20.08
C GLN A 63 4.83 -4.36 18.62
N VAL A 64 3.98 -5.36 18.38
CA VAL A 64 3.74 -5.89 17.02
C VAL A 64 3.22 -4.79 16.08
N LEU A 65 2.23 -4.00 16.49
CA LEU A 65 1.70 -2.92 15.65
C LEU A 65 2.73 -1.80 15.41
N THR A 66 3.69 -1.62 16.32
CA THR A 66 4.80 -0.67 16.14
C THR A 66 5.84 -1.24 15.16
N ASP A 67 6.19 -2.52 15.29
CA ASP A 67 7.13 -3.19 14.40
C ASP A 67 6.59 -3.20 12.95
N ILE A 68 5.30 -3.52 12.77
CA ILE A 68 4.64 -3.46 11.45
C ILE A 68 4.67 -2.03 10.90
N ARG A 69 4.31 -1.02 11.72
CA ARG A 69 4.42 0.39 11.32
C ARG A 69 5.81 0.73 10.77
N ASP A 70 6.86 0.29 11.46
CA ASP A 70 8.24 0.56 11.06
C ASP A 70 8.59 -0.17 9.75
N HIS A 71 8.11 -1.38 9.54
CA HIS A 71 8.26 -2.09 8.27
C HIS A 71 7.56 -1.37 7.11
N GLU A 72 6.31 -0.92 7.26
CA GLU A 72 5.61 -0.23 6.17
C GLU A 72 6.25 1.11 5.82
N VAL A 73 6.78 1.82 6.81
CA VAL A 73 7.58 3.02 6.55
C VAL A 73 8.84 2.67 5.74
N ILE A 74 9.52 1.58 6.08
CA ILE A 74 10.70 1.11 5.34
C ILE A 74 10.33 0.68 3.92
N HIS A 75 9.25 -0.09 3.74
CA HIS A 75 8.79 -0.52 2.42
C HIS A 75 8.44 0.67 1.52
N ARG A 76 7.63 1.61 2.03
CA ARG A 76 7.31 2.87 1.36
C ARG A 76 8.58 3.61 0.94
N ASP A 77 9.47 3.91 1.89
CA ASP A 77 10.66 4.74 1.63
C ASP A 77 11.64 4.04 0.68
N PHE A 78 11.73 2.72 0.78
CA PHE A 78 12.54 1.91 -0.11
C PHE A 78 12.00 1.94 -1.54
N LEU A 79 10.69 1.73 -1.75
CA LEU A 79 10.07 1.85 -3.07
C LEU A 79 10.19 3.26 -3.64
N ALA A 80 10.02 4.29 -2.80
CA ALA A 80 10.24 5.68 -3.20
C ALA A 80 11.66 5.92 -3.73
N GLY A 81 12.66 5.27 -3.13
CA GLY A 81 14.06 5.29 -3.57
C GLY A 81 14.28 4.54 -4.88
N VAL A 82 13.68 3.36 -5.04
CA VAL A 82 13.76 2.52 -6.25
C VAL A 82 13.12 3.23 -7.45
N LEU A 83 11.96 3.84 -7.24
CA LEU A 83 11.21 4.56 -8.26
C LEU A 83 11.84 5.92 -8.61
N GLY A 84 12.52 6.57 -7.67
CA GLY A 84 13.16 7.87 -7.89
C GLY A 84 12.17 8.91 -8.41
N SER A 85 12.46 9.52 -9.57
CA SER A 85 11.57 10.50 -10.20
C SER A 85 10.35 9.90 -10.89
N ALA A 86 10.29 8.57 -11.06
CA ALA A 86 9.13 7.89 -11.63
C ALA A 86 8.05 7.59 -10.59
N ARG A 87 8.30 7.90 -9.30
CA ARG A 87 7.33 7.65 -8.26
C ARG A 87 6.11 8.56 -8.39
N ILE A 88 4.95 8.03 -8.02
CA ILE A 88 3.75 8.81 -7.86
C ILE A 88 3.87 9.77 -6.67
N PRO A 89 3.10 10.87 -6.63
CA PRO A 89 3.09 11.76 -5.48
C PRO A 89 2.67 11.06 -4.18
N ASP A 90 3.01 11.68 -3.06
CA ASP A 90 2.59 11.16 -1.77
C ASP A 90 1.07 11.24 -1.62
N LEU A 91 0.46 10.15 -1.13
CA LEU A 91 -0.99 10.04 -0.98
C LEU A 91 -1.45 10.81 0.26
N GLY A 92 -2.39 11.74 0.07
CA GLY A 92 -3.17 12.31 1.16
C GLY A 92 -4.23 11.32 1.64
N VAL A 93 -3.88 10.43 2.56
CA VAL A 93 -4.80 9.43 3.11
C VAL A 93 -5.61 10.04 4.26
N ASP A 94 -6.93 10.09 4.08
CA ASP A 94 -7.86 10.60 5.09
C ASP A 94 -8.78 9.46 5.59
N PHE A 95 -8.43 8.90 6.75
CA PHE A 95 -9.25 7.87 7.39
C PHE A 95 -10.51 8.43 8.06
N ALA A 96 -10.66 9.75 8.22
CA ALA A 96 -11.87 10.35 8.79
C ALA A 96 -13.10 10.19 7.87
N ARG A 97 -12.86 9.96 6.58
CA ARG A 97 -13.89 9.61 5.59
C ARG A 97 -14.14 8.11 5.48
N GLY A 98 -13.34 7.30 6.16
CA GLY A 98 -13.44 5.84 6.20
C GLY A 98 -14.31 5.34 7.35
N SER A 99 -14.42 4.01 7.45
CA SER A 99 -15.18 3.32 8.49
C SER A 99 -14.31 2.71 9.59
N VAL A 100 -13.03 3.09 9.65
CA VAL A 100 -12.09 2.55 10.64
C VAL A 100 -12.33 3.21 11.99
N ASP A 101 -12.76 2.43 12.98
CA ASP A 101 -12.81 2.86 14.37
C ASP A 101 -11.49 2.54 15.08
N PHE A 102 -10.60 3.52 15.18
CA PHE A 102 -9.30 3.37 15.86
C PHE A 102 -9.42 3.13 17.37
N GLY A 103 -10.58 3.38 17.98
CA GLY A 103 -10.86 3.05 19.38
C GLY A 103 -11.25 1.58 19.59
N SER A 104 -11.46 0.81 18.52
CA SER A 104 -11.89 -0.58 18.58
C SER A 104 -10.77 -1.52 18.17
N ARG A 105 -10.33 -2.38 19.10
CA ARG A 105 -9.39 -3.48 18.81
C ARG A 105 -9.83 -4.30 17.60
N PHE A 106 -11.12 -4.65 17.54
CA PHE A 106 -11.65 -5.46 16.44
C PHE A 106 -11.55 -4.73 15.10
N SER A 107 -11.92 -3.45 15.06
CA SER A 107 -11.85 -2.65 13.83
C SER A 107 -10.40 -2.48 13.36
N VAL A 108 -9.47 -2.17 14.27
CA VAL A 108 -8.05 -1.99 13.96
C VAL A 108 -7.46 -3.29 13.41
N LEU A 109 -7.59 -4.41 14.14
CA LEU A 109 -6.98 -5.67 13.72
C LEU A 109 -7.64 -6.27 12.47
N SER A 110 -8.94 -6.05 12.28
CA SER A 110 -9.63 -6.50 11.06
C SER A 110 -9.23 -5.65 9.84
N THR A 111 -8.98 -4.36 10.03
CA THR A 111 -8.48 -3.49 8.96
C THR A 111 -7.02 -3.80 8.63
N ALA A 112 -6.18 -3.95 9.65
CA ALA A 112 -4.78 -4.40 9.50
C ALA A 112 -4.72 -5.65 8.64
N LYS A 113 -5.48 -6.70 9.00
CA LYS A 113 -5.53 -7.94 8.23
C LYS A 113 -5.90 -7.72 6.75
N ILE A 114 -6.89 -6.87 6.47
CA ILE A 114 -7.30 -6.57 5.08
C ILE A 114 -6.17 -5.93 4.29
N PHE A 115 -5.40 -5.06 4.93
CA PHE A 115 -4.23 -4.43 4.34
C PHE A 115 -3.12 -5.44 4.10
N GLU A 116 -2.67 -6.21 5.10
CA GLU A 116 -1.62 -7.21 4.90
C GLU A 116 -1.99 -8.26 3.83
N ASP A 117 -3.23 -8.77 3.84
CA ASP A 117 -3.73 -9.67 2.79
C ASP A 117 -3.71 -8.99 1.41
N GLY A 118 -4.02 -7.69 1.37
CA GLY A 118 -4.01 -6.83 0.19
C GLY A 118 -2.61 -6.61 -0.37
N GLY A 119 -1.64 -6.29 0.49
CA GLY A 119 -0.22 -6.19 0.15
C GLY A 119 0.29 -7.50 -0.44
N VAL A 120 0.05 -8.63 0.24
CA VAL A 120 0.41 -9.97 -0.26
C VAL A 120 -0.22 -10.27 -1.61
N ALA A 121 -1.51 -9.97 -1.79
CA ALA A 121 -2.21 -10.19 -3.04
C ALA A 121 -1.67 -9.30 -4.17
N ALA A 122 -1.34 -8.04 -3.87
CA ALA A 122 -0.78 -7.10 -4.84
C ALA A 122 0.61 -7.53 -5.31
N TYR A 123 1.52 -7.84 -4.39
CA TYR A 123 2.87 -8.28 -4.74
C TYR A 123 2.88 -9.60 -5.50
N ASN A 124 2.11 -10.60 -5.07
CA ASN A 124 2.06 -11.89 -5.76
C ASN A 124 1.30 -11.81 -7.08
N GLY A 125 0.21 -11.04 -7.12
CA GLY A 125 -0.67 -10.90 -8.29
C GLY A 125 -0.04 -10.05 -9.38
N ALA A 126 0.52 -8.89 -9.05
CA ALA A 126 1.14 -7.98 -9.99
C ALA A 126 2.63 -8.29 -10.23
N GLY A 127 3.30 -9.00 -9.31
CA GLY A 127 4.72 -9.37 -9.45
C GLY A 127 5.02 -10.19 -10.70
N ARG A 128 4.05 -10.97 -11.21
CA ARG A 128 4.16 -11.70 -12.50
C ARG A 128 4.28 -10.79 -13.73
N LEU A 129 3.96 -9.50 -13.59
CA LEU A 129 4.04 -8.49 -14.65
C LEU A 129 5.41 -7.79 -14.67
N LEU A 130 6.23 -7.98 -13.63
CA LEU A 130 7.59 -7.44 -13.58
C LEU A 130 8.48 -8.16 -14.59
N GLN A 131 9.19 -7.38 -15.40
CA GLN A 131 10.09 -7.85 -16.44
C GLN A 131 11.55 -7.86 -15.97
N ASP A 132 11.96 -6.91 -15.12
CA ASP A 132 13.30 -6.91 -14.51
C ASP A 132 13.34 -7.89 -13.34
N VAL A 133 14.26 -8.86 -13.43
CA VAL A 133 14.48 -9.86 -12.38
C VAL A 133 14.90 -9.24 -11.04
N ASN A 134 15.55 -8.06 -11.06
CA ASN A 134 15.91 -7.34 -9.84
C ASN A 134 14.68 -6.78 -9.14
N ASN A 135 13.71 -6.28 -9.91
CA ASN A 135 12.43 -5.81 -9.37
C ASN A 135 11.60 -6.99 -8.84
N LEU A 136 11.63 -8.14 -9.52
CA LEU A 136 11.00 -9.36 -9.02
C LEU A 136 11.62 -9.83 -7.71
N LEU A 137 12.95 -9.87 -7.62
CA LEU A 137 13.67 -10.22 -6.39
C LEU A 137 13.33 -9.26 -5.25
N LEU A 138 13.24 -7.97 -5.56
CA LEU A 138 12.89 -6.92 -4.63
C LEU A 138 11.47 -7.10 -4.09
N ALA A 139 10.47 -7.23 -4.98
CA ALA A 139 9.08 -7.50 -4.62
C ALA A 139 8.96 -8.78 -3.79
N GLY A 140 9.74 -9.82 -4.13
CA GLY A 140 9.81 -11.08 -3.39
C GLY A 140 10.32 -10.93 -1.95
N LYS A 141 11.17 -9.94 -1.67
CA LYS A 141 11.63 -9.65 -0.30
C LYS A 141 10.54 -8.96 0.50
N ILE A 142 9.87 -7.98 -0.08
CA ILE A 142 8.80 -7.23 0.59
C ILE A 142 7.64 -8.16 0.93
N VAL A 143 7.11 -8.90 -0.07
CA VAL A 143 5.99 -9.81 0.15
C VAL A 143 6.27 -10.91 1.18
N SER A 144 7.54 -11.29 1.37
CA SER A 144 7.91 -12.21 2.44
C SER A 144 7.71 -11.61 3.83
N VAL A 145 7.95 -10.31 3.99
CA VAL A 145 7.68 -9.54 5.21
C VAL A 145 6.19 -9.35 5.39
N GLU A 146 5.47 -8.86 4.37
CA GLU A 146 4.00 -8.72 4.35
C GLU A 146 3.30 -9.99 4.83
N ALA A 147 3.71 -11.16 4.32
CA ALA A 147 3.07 -12.43 4.66
C ALA A 147 3.27 -12.87 6.13
N ARG A 148 4.10 -12.17 6.91
CA ARG A 148 4.29 -12.41 8.36
C ARG A 148 3.56 -11.40 9.24
N HIS A 149 3.13 -10.27 8.68
CA HIS A 149 2.28 -9.32 9.38
C HIS A 149 0.88 -9.94 9.60
#